data_AF-I0JJW9-F1
#
_entry.id   AF-I0JJW9-F1
#
_cell.length_a   1.000
_cell.length_b   1.000
_cell.length_c   1.000
_cell.angle_alpha   90.00
_cell.angle_beta   90.00
_cell.angle_gamma   90.00
#
_symmetry.space_group_name_H-M   'P 1'
#
loop_
_entity.id
_entity.type
_entity.pdbx_description
1 polymer ?
#
loop_
_entity_poly.entity_id
_entity_poly.type
_entity_poly.pdbx_seq_one_letter_code
_entity_poly.pdbx_strand_id
1 'polypeptide(L)'
;MSTALRERLTSSTENLRTVASLEFTDEVFESDNYRSAEVLTEDLQSLFIVNIRERTMTILTMNEEMEVTKETLFTDKIISMKELFSDYSLNQNTPPWKLELVLLDGRTIEVEPGLSKLHDESYKDPEIAGEVAEDFENFIAGLKNTLIL
;
A
#
# COMPACT_ATOMS: atom_id res chain seq x y z
N MET A 1 -5.43 -9.98 9.42
CA MET A 1 -5.21 -9.12 8.24
C MET A 1 -5.54 -9.90 6.97
N SER A 2 -5.83 -9.19 5.88
CA SER A 2 -6.86 -9.50 4.88
C SER A 2 -6.55 -10.70 3.95
N THR A 3 -7.32 -11.78 4.11
CA THR A 3 -7.47 -12.85 3.10
C THR A 3 -7.82 -12.27 1.74
N ALA A 4 -8.50 -11.12 1.71
CA ALA A 4 -8.97 -10.49 0.50
C ALA A 4 -7.85 -9.81 -0.32
N LEU A 5 -6.87 -9.14 0.31
CA LEU A 5 -5.70 -8.62 -0.44
C LEU A 5 -4.93 -9.76 -1.11
N ARG A 6 -4.75 -10.88 -0.39
CA ARG A 6 -4.11 -12.08 -0.95
C ARG A 6 -4.89 -12.61 -2.15
N GLU A 7 -6.22 -12.65 -2.07
CA GLU A 7 -7.09 -13.09 -3.16
C GLU A 7 -7.03 -12.13 -4.37
N ARG A 8 -7.08 -10.81 -4.15
CA ARG A 8 -6.98 -9.79 -5.21
C ARG A 8 -5.64 -9.80 -5.91
N LEU A 9 -4.55 -9.97 -5.15
CA LEU A 9 -3.22 -10.12 -5.73
C LEU A 9 -3.07 -11.41 -6.55
N THR A 10 -3.97 -12.39 -6.41
CA THR A 10 -3.94 -13.65 -7.17
C THR A 10 -4.71 -13.56 -8.48
N SER A 11 -5.70 -12.65 -8.59
CA SER A 11 -6.57 -12.56 -9.77
C SER A 11 -6.06 -11.59 -10.86
N SER A 12 -5.30 -10.56 -10.48
CA SER A 12 -4.86 -9.48 -11.39
C SER A 12 -3.35 -9.18 -11.34
N THR A 13 -2.66 -9.58 -10.27
CA THR A 13 -1.24 -9.25 -10.03
C THR A 13 -0.43 -10.45 -9.53
N GLU A 14 -0.72 -11.65 -10.04
CA GLU A 14 -0.17 -12.93 -9.54
C GLU A 14 1.36 -12.92 -9.45
N ASN A 15 2.01 -12.22 -10.38
CA ASN A 15 3.47 -12.06 -10.40
C ASN A 15 3.95 -11.19 -9.23
N LEU A 16 3.27 -10.08 -8.92
CA LEU A 16 3.61 -9.19 -7.82
C LEU A 16 3.45 -9.91 -6.47
N ARG A 17 2.39 -10.72 -6.34
CA ARG A 17 2.18 -11.62 -5.19
C ARG A 17 3.32 -12.62 -5.05
N THR A 18 3.67 -13.28 -6.14
CA THR A 18 4.73 -14.30 -6.16
C THR A 18 6.07 -13.70 -5.75
N VAL A 19 6.40 -12.52 -6.27
CA VAL A 19 7.59 -11.77 -5.85
C VAL A 19 7.54 -11.45 -4.36
N ALA A 20 6.42 -10.90 -3.86
CA ALA A 20 6.28 -10.57 -2.44
C ALA A 20 6.46 -11.81 -1.54
N SER A 21 5.85 -12.95 -1.89
CA SER A 21 6.02 -14.21 -1.17
C SER A 21 7.45 -14.76 -1.27
N LEU A 22 8.16 -14.59 -2.39
CA LEU A 22 9.57 -15.00 -2.51
C LEU A 22 10.50 -14.13 -1.65
N GLU A 23 10.23 -12.83 -1.59
CA GLU A 23 11.07 -11.85 -0.90
C GLU A 23 10.85 -11.82 0.62
N PHE A 24 9.62 -12.08 1.08
CA PHE A 24 9.24 -11.91 2.49
C PHE A 24 8.56 -13.12 3.12
N THR A 25 8.37 -14.23 2.37
CA THR A 25 7.48 -15.36 2.71
C THR A 25 6.01 -14.96 2.78
N ASP A 26 5.10 -15.92 2.95
CA ASP A 26 3.66 -15.63 3.11
C ASP A 26 3.34 -14.85 4.40
N GLU A 27 4.33 -14.63 5.29
CA GLU A 27 4.20 -13.83 6.50
C GLU A 27 3.71 -12.40 6.24
N VAL A 28 4.00 -11.80 5.08
CA VAL A 28 3.49 -10.45 4.75
C VAL A 28 1.98 -10.38 4.71
N PHE A 29 1.32 -11.50 4.37
CA PHE A 29 -0.14 -11.57 4.25
C PHE A 29 -0.81 -12.09 5.52
N GLU A 30 -0.05 -12.72 6.43
CA GLU A 30 -0.60 -13.46 7.57
C GLU A 30 -0.19 -12.87 8.93
N SER A 31 0.90 -12.09 8.99
CA SER A 31 1.46 -11.56 10.23
C SER A 31 1.02 -10.12 10.52
N ASP A 32 0.80 -9.82 11.80
CA ASP A 32 0.49 -8.46 12.25
C ASP A 32 1.68 -7.49 12.18
N ASN A 33 2.89 -8.01 11.97
CA ASN A 33 4.08 -7.18 11.79
C ASN A 33 4.12 -6.50 10.42
N TYR A 34 3.33 -6.98 9.45
CA TYR A 34 3.28 -6.42 8.12
C TYR A 34 1.94 -5.75 7.87
N ARG A 35 1.98 -4.61 7.18
CA ARG A 35 0.81 -3.91 6.66
C ARG A 35 1.08 -3.52 5.22
N SER A 36 0.12 -3.74 4.33
CA SER A 36 0.34 -3.50 2.89
C SER A 36 -0.85 -2.82 2.22
N ALA A 37 -0.54 -2.03 1.20
CA ALA A 37 -1.51 -1.37 0.34
C ALA A 37 -1.12 -1.57 -1.12
N GLU A 38 -2.10 -1.92 -1.95
CA GLU A 38 -1.90 -2.05 -3.41
C GLU A 38 -2.40 -0.80 -4.14
N VAL A 39 -1.71 -0.46 -5.23
CA VAL A 39 -2.08 0.62 -6.13
C VAL A 39 -1.89 0.13 -7.57
N LEU A 40 -2.95 0.18 -8.36
CA LEU A 40 -2.91 -0.12 -9.79
C LEU A 40 -3.09 1.18 -10.58
N THR A 41 -2.17 1.40 -11.51
CA THR A 41 -2.20 2.51 -12.48
C THR A 41 -2.14 1.93 -13.90
N GLU A 42 -2.27 2.77 -14.92
CA GLU A 42 -2.13 2.34 -16.32
C GLU A 42 -0.78 1.67 -16.56
N ASP A 43 0.29 2.29 -16.08
CA ASP A 43 1.66 1.88 -16.39
C ASP A 43 2.25 0.89 -15.36
N LEU A 44 1.76 0.92 -14.11
CA LEU A 44 2.41 0.27 -12.97
C LEU A 44 1.41 -0.40 -12.01
N GLN A 45 1.76 -1.61 -11.58
CA GLN A 45 1.19 -2.26 -10.41
C GLN A 45 2.16 -2.12 -9.24
N SER A 46 1.73 -1.55 -8.12
CA SER A 46 2.58 -1.34 -6.95
C SER A 46 1.99 -1.95 -5.69
N LEU A 47 2.85 -2.59 -4.89
CA LEU A 47 2.55 -3.08 -3.56
C LEU A 47 3.49 -2.42 -2.57
N PHE A 48 2.91 -1.62 -1.68
CA PHE A 48 3.61 -0.97 -0.58
C PHE A 48 3.49 -1.87 0.66
N ILE A 49 4.60 -2.18 1.30
CA ILE A 49 4.68 -3.11 2.43
C ILE A 49 5.45 -2.45 3.57
N VAL A 50 4.81 -2.29 4.71
CA VAL A 50 5.43 -1.81 5.95
C VAL A 50 5.80 -3.00 6.80
N ASN A 51 7.05 -3.09 7.23
CA ASN A 51 7.48 -3.98 8.30
C ASN A 51 7.58 -3.16 9.58
N ILE A 52 6.62 -3.35 10.49
CA ILE A 52 6.54 -2.58 11.74
C ILE A 52 7.74 -2.89 12.64
N ARG A 53 8.16 -4.17 12.68
CA ARG A 53 9.24 -4.64 13.54
C ARG A 53 10.59 -4.11 13.09
N GLU A 54 10.85 -4.15 11.79
CA GLU A 54 12.12 -3.67 11.20
C GLU A 54 12.11 -2.18 10.88
N ARG A 55 10.94 -1.53 11.00
CA ARG A 55 10.73 -0.10 10.72
C ARG A 55 11.14 0.25 9.30
N THR A 56 10.77 -0.61 8.35
CA THR A 56 11.04 -0.42 6.92
C THR A 56 9.74 -0.33 6.12
N MET A 57 9.80 0.36 4.99
CA MET A 57 8.78 0.30 3.95
C MET A 57 9.43 -0.24 2.68
N THR A 58 8.85 -1.27 2.08
CA THR A 58 9.24 -1.78 0.77
C THR A 58 8.19 -1.41 -0.25
N ILE A 59 8.64 -0.96 -1.42
CA ILE A 59 7.84 -0.72 -2.60
C ILE A 59 8.23 -1.78 -3.62
N LEU A 60 7.28 -2.64 -3.97
CA LEU A 60 7.40 -3.55 -5.10
C LEU A 60 6.58 -2.97 -6.23
N THR A 61 7.19 -2.78 -7.40
CA THR A 61 6.51 -2.22 -8.56
C THR A 61 6.77 -3.10 -9.77
N MET A 62 5.72 -3.35 -10.55
CA MET A 62 5.75 -4.07 -11.81
C MET A 62 5.25 -3.18 -12.93
N ASN A 63 5.99 -3.11 -14.03
CA ASN A 63 5.57 -2.38 -15.23
C ASN A 63 4.82 -3.29 -16.22
N GLU A 64 4.33 -2.71 -17.31
CA GLU A 64 3.65 -3.43 -18.40
C GLU A 64 4.53 -4.53 -19.05
N GLU A 65 5.85 -4.37 -19.03
CA GLU A 65 6.82 -5.35 -19.54
C GLU A 65 7.09 -6.50 -18.54
N MET A 66 6.37 -6.52 -17.41
CA MET A 66 6.52 -7.48 -16.31
C MET A 66 7.88 -7.39 -15.59
N GLU A 67 8.61 -6.30 -15.78
CA GLU A 67 9.84 -6.04 -15.03
C GLU A 67 9.48 -5.62 -13.60
N VAL A 68 10.18 -6.21 -12.65
CA VAL A 68 9.94 -6.02 -11.22
C VAL A 68 11.05 -5.17 -10.64
N THR A 69 10.66 -4.09 -10.00
CA THR A 69 11.55 -3.26 -9.19
C THR A 69 11.20 -3.40 -7.72
N LYS A 70 12.23 -3.39 -6.89
CA LYS A 70 12.12 -3.42 -5.43
C LYS A 70 12.92 -2.28 -4.86
N GLU A 71 12.29 -1.52 -3.98
CA GLU A 71 12.96 -0.52 -3.18
C GLU A 71 12.57 -0.70 -1.71
N THR A 72 13.57 -0.82 -0.83
CA THR A 72 13.34 -0.84 0.63
C THR A 72 13.97 0.39 1.26
N LEU A 73 13.16 1.13 2.02
CA LEU A 73 13.58 2.32 2.75
C LEU A 73 13.32 2.17 4.25
N PHE A 74 14.20 2.76 5.06
CA PHE A 74 13.98 2.90 6.49
C PHE A 74 12.99 4.03 6.75
N THR A 75 12.02 3.78 7.62
CA THR A 75 10.93 4.72 7.93
C THR A 75 11.42 5.95 8.70
N ASP A 76 12.60 5.87 9.34
CA ASP A 76 13.26 7.02 9.98
C ASP A 76 13.71 8.09 8.97
N LYS A 77 13.78 7.76 7.68
CA LYS A 77 14.05 8.71 6.60
C LYS A 77 12.82 9.49 6.16
N ILE A 78 11.62 9.11 6.61
CA ILE A 78 10.38 9.83 6.32
C ILE A 78 10.33 11.04 7.25
N ILE A 79 10.45 12.24 6.67
CA ILE A 79 10.45 13.52 7.41
C ILE A 79 9.08 14.19 7.43
N SER A 80 8.17 13.79 6.55
CA SER A 80 6.79 14.27 6.54
C SER A 80 5.87 13.18 6.02
N MET A 81 4.70 13.09 6.64
CA MET A 81 3.62 12.21 6.22
C MET A 81 2.32 13.01 6.26
N LYS A 82 1.61 13.05 5.13
CA LYS A 82 0.39 13.83 4.97
C LYS A 82 -0.71 12.95 4.39
N GLU A 83 -1.80 12.84 5.14
CA GLU A 83 -3.03 12.17 4.73
C GLU A 83 -3.96 13.17 4.05
N LEU A 84 -4.46 12.82 2.86
CA LEU A 84 -5.42 13.62 2.11
C LEU A 84 -6.79 12.95 2.11
N PHE A 85 -7.82 13.76 2.33
CA PHE A 85 -9.22 13.36 2.43
C PHE A 85 -10.04 14.10 1.36
N SER A 86 -11.05 13.46 0.77
CA SER A 86 -11.85 14.00 -0.33
C SER A 86 -12.96 14.90 0.20
N ASP A 87 -13.63 14.45 1.27
CA ASP A 87 -14.58 15.23 2.07
C ASP A 87 -14.45 14.83 3.55
N TYR A 88 -13.68 15.61 4.32
CA TYR A 88 -13.53 15.37 5.75
C TYR A 88 -14.84 15.64 6.48
N SER A 89 -15.49 14.58 6.97
CA SER A 89 -16.71 14.68 7.78
C SER A 89 -16.37 14.42 9.24
N LEU A 90 -16.78 15.32 10.14
CA LEU A 90 -16.64 15.09 11.60
C LEU A 90 -17.56 13.97 12.11
N ASN A 91 -18.54 13.55 11.31
CA ASN A 91 -19.59 12.59 11.70
C ASN A 91 -19.44 11.22 11.03
N GLN A 92 -18.46 11.05 10.13
CA GLN A 92 -18.18 9.81 9.44
C GLN A 92 -16.67 9.57 9.47
N ASN A 93 -16.24 8.35 9.75
CA ASN A 93 -14.84 7.98 9.60
C ASN A 93 -14.52 7.90 8.11
N THR A 94 -14.19 9.03 7.49
CA THR A 94 -13.79 9.08 6.08
C THR A 94 -12.34 8.60 5.99
N PRO A 95 -12.05 7.46 5.34
CA PRO A 95 -10.67 7.01 5.16
C PRO A 95 -9.92 8.02 4.27
N PRO A 96 -8.60 8.18 4.46
CA PRO A 96 -7.79 8.96 3.54
C PRO A 96 -7.82 8.31 2.16
N TRP A 97 -7.80 9.13 1.09
CA TRP A 97 -7.74 8.62 -0.29
C TRP A 97 -6.31 8.63 -0.86
N LYS A 98 -5.42 9.45 -0.28
CA LYS A 98 -4.02 9.56 -0.67
C LYS A 98 -3.12 9.80 0.54
N LEU A 99 -1.92 9.25 0.48
CA LEU A 99 -0.83 9.49 1.42
C LEU A 99 0.37 10.06 0.66
N GLU A 100 0.90 11.18 1.14
CA GLU A 100 2.14 11.78 0.65
C GLU A 100 3.23 11.61 1.71
N LEU A 101 4.34 10.97 1.34
CA LEU A 101 5.51 10.75 2.18
C LEU A 101 6.69 11.53 1.62
N VAL A 102 7.25 12.45 2.41
CA VAL A 102 8.47 13.18 2.03
C VAL A 102 9.65 12.54 2.73
N LEU A 103 10.66 12.16 1.94
CA LEU A 103 11.91 11.59 2.42
C LEU A 103 12.98 12.66 2.67
N LEU A 104 13.98 12.32 3.47
CA LEU A 104 15.12 13.18 3.81
C LEU A 104 15.89 13.70 2.59
N ASP A 105 15.92 12.93 1.50
CA ASP A 105 16.57 13.31 0.24
C ASP A 105 15.72 14.27 -0.63
N GLY A 106 14.54 14.64 -0.16
CA GLY A 106 13.59 15.51 -0.85
C GLY A 106 12.64 14.78 -1.80
N ARG A 107 12.78 13.46 -1.99
CA ARG A 107 11.86 12.67 -2.81
C ARG A 107 10.50 12.53 -2.11
N THR A 108 9.43 12.58 -2.90
CA THR A 108 8.07 12.31 -2.43
C THR A 108 7.59 10.98 -2.97
N ILE A 109 7.03 10.14 -2.09
CA ILE A 109 6.32 8.91 -2.44
C ILE A 109 4.84 9.15 -2.23
N GLU A 110 4.04 8.82 -3.23
CA GLU A 110 2.58 8.94 -3.19
C GLU A 110 1.95 7.56 -3.19
N VAL A 111 1.00 7.33 -2.28
CA VAL A 111 0.20 6.11 -2.23
C VAL A 111 -1.25 6.50 -2.37
N GLU A 112 -1.85 6.17 -3.50
CA GLU A 112 -3.23 6.54 -3.85
C GLU A 112 -4.01 5.32 -4.37
N PRO A 113 -4.54 4.47 -3.48
CA PRO A 113 -5.28 3.26 -3.87
C PRO A 113 -6.54 3.55 -4.68
N GLY A 114 -7.06 4.78 -4.61
CA GLY A 114 -8.19 5.23 -5.41
C GLY A 114 -7.96 5.19 -6.92
N LEU A 115 -6.70 5.28 -7.37
CA LEU A 115 -6.34 5.19 -8.79
C LEU A 115 -6.69 3.82 -9.39
N SER A 116 -6.66 2.76 -8.59
CA SER A 116 -7.00 1.40 -9.05
C SER A 116 -8.41 1.33 -9.67
N LYS A 117 -9.35 2.16 -9.21
CA LYS A 117 -10.73 2.22 -9.73
C LYS A 117 -10.84 2.77 -11.16
N LEU A 118 -9.83 3.54 -11.59
CA LEU A 118 -9.77 4.09 -12.94
C LEU A 118 -9.32 3.04 -13.95
N HIS A 119 -8.62 2.01 -13.50
CA HIS A 119 -7.96 1.03 -14.37
C HIS A 119 -8.60 -0.35 -14.33
N ASP A 120 -9.12 -0.77 -13.18
CA ASP A 120 -9.79 -2.06 -13.01
C ASP A 120 -11.21 -1.87 -12.46
N GLU A 121 -12.20 -2.33 -13.22
CA GLU A 121 -13.61 -2.19 -12.86
C GLU A 121 -14.00 -2.96 -11.60
N SER A 122 -13.26 -4.02 -11.25
CA SER A 122 -13.50 -4.77 -10.01
C SER A 122 -13.36 -3.89 -8.77
N TYR A 123 -12.48 -2.88 -8.81
CA TYR A 123 -12.28 -1.93 -7.71
C TYR A 123 -13.45 -0.94 -7.54
N LYS A 124 -14.39 -0.91 -8.49
CA LYS A 124 -15.66 -0.17 -8.35
C LYS A 124 -16.69 -0.93 -7.52
N ASP A 125 -16.49 -2.24 -7.30
CA ASP A 125 -17.33 -3.02 -6.39
C ASP A 125 -17.23 -2.44 -4.96
N PRO A 126 -18.35 -2.12 -4.29
CA PRO A 126 -18.33 -1.57 -2.94
C PRO A 126 -17.61 -2.46 -1.90
N GLU A 127 -17.65 -3.78 -2.06
CA GLU A 127 -16.98 -4.72 -1.15
C GLU A 127 -15.46 -4.59 -1.31
N ILE A 128 -14.95 -4.72 -2.53
CA ILE A 128 -13.53 -4.54 -2.85
C ILE A 128 -13.05 -3.13 -2.48
N ALA A 129 -13.85 -2.10 -2.77
CA ALA A 129 -13.53 -0.73 -2.40
C ALA A 129 -13.43 -0.52 -0.89
N GLY A 130 -14.25 -1.21 -0.10
CA GLY A 130 -14.19 -1.22 1.36
C GLY A 130 -12.92 -1.88 1.88
N GLU A 131 -12.55 -3.02 1.32
CA GLU A 131 -11.33 -3.74 1.68
C GLU A 131 -10.07 -2.93 1.35
N VAL A 132 -10.01 -2.32 0.17
CA VAL A 132 -8.87 -1.48 -0.23
C VAL A 132 -8.72 -0.27 0.71
N ALA A 133 -9.84 0.32 1.15
CA ALA A 133 -9.81 1.39 2.13
C ALA A 133 -9.30 0.91 3.50
N GLU A 134 -9.76 -0.26 3.97
CA GLU A 134 -9.30 -0.86 5.22
C GLU A 134 -7.80 -1.21 5.15
N ASP A 135 -7.34 -1.84 4.07
CA ASP A 135 -5.93 -2.16 3.83
C ASP A 135 -5.07 -0.89 3.85
N PHE A 136 -5.56 0.20 3.26
CA PHE A 136 -4.87 1.48 3.25
C PHE A 136 -4.81 2.16 4.62
N GLU A 137 -5.91 2.17 5.38
CA GLU A 137 -5.92 2.67 6.76
C GLU A 137 -4.95 1.88 7.65
N ASN A 138 -4.94 0.55 7.49
CA ASN A 138 -4.03 -0.35 8.19
C ASN A 138 -2.57 -0.12 7.80
N PHE A 139 -2.28 0.13 6.52
CA PHE A 139 -0.97 0.52 6.03
C PHE A 139 -0.48 1.83 6.66
N ILE A 140 -1.32 2.87 6.69
CA ILE A 140 -1.00 4.16 7.33
C ILE A 140 -0.77 3.98 8.83
N ALA A 141 -1.60 3.19 9.51
CA ALA A 141 -1.42 2.88 10.93
C ALA A 141 -0.10 2.14 11.19
N GLY A 142 0.26 1.20 10.31
CA GLY A 142 1.55 0.52 10.30
C GLY A 142 2.72 1.51 10.21
N LEU A 143 2.69 2.43 9.24
CA LEU A 143 3.69 3.49 9.11
C LEU A 143 3.78 4.35 10.37
N LYS A 144 2.65 4.84 10.89
CA LYS A 144 2.61 5.64 12.13
C LYS A 144 3.29 4.93 13.31
N ASN A 145 3.12 3.62 13.44
CA ASN A 145 3.76 2.83 14.49
C ASN A 145 5.28 2.68 14.31
N THR A 146 5.78 2.83 13.08
CA THR A 146 7.22 2.82 12.80
C THR A 146 7.87 4.18 12.98
N LEU A 147 7.12 5.27 12.85
CA LEU A 147 7.65 6.62 13.02
C LEU A 147 7.83 6.91 14.52
N ILE A 148 9.03 7.34 14.91
CA ILE A 148 9.22 8.00 16.21
C ILE A 148 8.91 9.48 15.95
N LEU A 149 7.70 9.91 16.28
CA LEU A 149 7.30 11.33 16.32
C LEU A 149 7.49 11.89 17.73
#